data_AF-A0A954IQ53-F1
#
_entry.id   AF-A0A954IQ53-F1
#
_cell.length_a   1.000
_cell.length_b   1.000
_cell.length_c   1.000
_cell.angle_alpha   90.00
_cell.angle_beta   90.00
_cell.angle_gamma   90.00
#
_symmetry.space_group_name_H-M   'P 1'
#
loop_
_entity.id
_entity.type
_entity.pdbx_description
1 polymer ?
#
loop_
_entity_poly.entity_id
_entity_poly.type
_entity_poly.pdbx_seq_one_letter_code
_entity_poly.pdbx_strand_id
1 'polypeptide(L)'
;MMEQTATGADQVHAAAIPARAKSVIYLHMAGSPSQLELFEHKPELNRFHNTECPQEYLEGKRFAFIKGVPKVLASPYAFARHGESGAELSELL
;
A
#
# COMPACT_ATOMS: atom_id res chain seq x y z
N MET A 1 52.35 -33.08 20.19
CA MET A 1 51.20 -32.43 20.84
C MET A 1 50.34 -31.88 19.72
N MET A 2 49.27 -32.56 19.29
CA MET A 2 47.92 -32.52 19.90
C MET A 2 47.51 -31.06 20.06
N GLU A 3 46.55 -30.51 19.32
CA GLU A 3 45.15 -30.96 19.24
C GLU A 3 44.42 -30.36 18.03
N GLN A 4 43.42 -31.10 17.54
CA GLN A 4 42.46 -30.76 16.47
C GLN A 4 41.55 -29.58 16.87
N THR A 5 40.89 -28.89 15.94
CA THR A 5 39.51 -29.27 15.54
C THR A 5 39.10 -28.64 14.21
N ALA A 6 38.38 -29.47 13.44
CA ALA A 6 37.83 -29.18 12.13
C ALA A 6 36.36 -28.74 12.21
N THR A 7 35.92 -28.13 11.10
CA THR A 7 34.57 -28.24 10.49
C THR A 7 33.44 -27.36 11.02
N GLY A 8 32.77 -26.71 10.07
CA GLY A 8 31.42 -26.15 10.15
C GLY A 8 31.18 -25.27 8.92
N ALA A 9 31.05 -25.82 7.71
CA ALA A 9 29.81 -26.38 7.16
C ALA A 9 28.61 -25.44 7.31
N ASP A 10 28.25 -24.83 6.17
CA ASP A 10 26.87 -24.56 5.74
C ASP A 10 25.97 -23.74 6.67
N GLN A 11 25.74 -22.47 6.32
CA GLN A 11 24.55 -21.74 6.77
C GLN A 11 23.84 -21.17 5.55
N VAL A 12 23.22 -22.07 4.79
CA VAL A 12 21.95 -21.81 4.11
C VAL A 12 21.09 -20.91 4.99
N HIS A 13 20.92 -19.63 4.60
CA HIS A 13 19.92 -18.78 5.24
C HIS A 13 18.57 -19.38 4.87
N ALA A 14 18.04 -20.14 5.81
CA ALA A 14 16.82 -20.90 5.72
C ALA A 14 15.72 -20.06 5.08
N ALA A 15 15.00 -20.68 4.14
CA ALA A 15 13.81 -20.10 3.52
C ALA A 15 12.87 -19.55 4.61
N ALA A 16 12.88 -18.24 4.78
CA ALA A 16 12.14 -17.55 5.84
C ALA A 16 10.71 -17.30 5.38
N ILE A 17 9.79 -18.23 5.68
CA ILE A 17 8.34 -17.97 5.59
C ILE A 17 7.62 -18.74 6.72
N PRO A 18 6.64 -18.17 7.47
CA PRO A 18 6.21 -16.77 7.57
C PRO A 18 6.20 -16.22 9.02
N ALA A 19 6.41 -14.91 9.18
CA ALA A 19 6.02 -14.22 10.41
C ALA A 19 4.50 -14.36 10.61
N ARG A 20 4.08 -15.02 11.68
CA ARG A 20 2.65 -15.18 12.00
C ARG A 20 2.20 -14.01 12.87
N ALA A 21 1.33 -13.16 12.32
CA ALA A 21 0.71 -12.08 13.09
C ALA A 21 -0.04 -12.67 14.30
N LYS A 22 0.32 -12.25 15.51
CA LYS A 22 -0.29 -12.74 16.76
C LYS A 22 -1.64 -12.08 17.03
N SER A 23 -1.84 -10.87 16.54
CA SER A 23 -3.10 -10.12 16.64
C SER A 23 -3.20 -9.14 15.47
N VAL A 24 -4.41 -8.99 14.92
CA VAL A 24 -4.75 -7.95 13.95
C VAL A 24 -5.81 -7.07 14.60
N ILE A 25 -5.46 -5.82 14.87
CA ILE A 25 -6.38 -4.84 15.46
C ILE A 25 -6.96 -4.03 14.31
N TYR A 26 -8.25 -4.22 14.02
CA TYR A 26 -8.98 -3.45 13.02
C TYR A 26 -9.99 -2.54 13.72
N LEU A 27 -9.78 -1.23 13.62
CA LEU A 27 -10.65 -0.22 14.22
C LEU A 27 -11.46 0.44 13.11
N HIS A 28 -12.77 0.22 13.10
CA HIS A 28 -13.68 1.00 12.26
C HIS A 28 -14.32 2.09 13.11
N MET A 29 -13.77 3.30 13.03
CA MET A 29 -14.30 4.47 13.73
C MET A 29 -15.29 5.18 12.83
N ALA A 30 -16.57 5.19 13.21
CA ALA A 30 -17.58 5.94 12.46
C ALA A 30 -17.23 7.44 12.48
N GLY A 31 -17.00 8.02 11.30
CA GLY A 31 -16.61 9.42 11.14
C GLY A 31 -15.11 9.69 11.01
N SER A 32 -14.25 8.67 11.11
CA SER A 32 -12.83 8.83 10.75
C SER A 32 -12.65 8.80 9.23
N PRO A 33 -11.59 9.44 8.70
CA PRO A 33 -11.20 9.24 7.31
C PRO A 33 -10.93 7.76 7.02
N SER A 34 -11.25 7.33 5.80
CA SER A 34 -11.10 5.93 5.41
C SER A 34 -9.62 5.54 5.33
N GLN A 35 -9.31 4.24 5.40
CA GLN A 35 -7.93 3.74 5.19
C GLN A 35 -7.34 4.24 3.86
N LEU A 36 -8.18 4.35 2.83
CA LEU A 36 -7.77 4.85 1.51
C LEU A 36 -7.39 6.33 1.56
N GLU A 37 -8.07 7.13 2.39
CA GLU A 37 -7.75 8.55 2.55
C GLU A 37 -6.54 8.78 3.48
N LEU A 38 -6.18 7.80 4.31
CA LEU A 38 -5.10 7.94 5.30
C LEU A 38 -3.76 7.40 4.83
N PHE A 39 -3.74 6.21 4.22
CA PHE A 39 -2.51 5.45 3.98
C PHE A 39 -2.20 5.24 2.49
N GLU A 40 -3.16 5.51 1.60
CA GLU A 40 -3.01 5.21 0.18
C GLU A 40 -2.70 6.46 -0.63
N HIS A 41 -1.43 6.86 -0.63
CA HIS A 41 -0.97 7.89 -1.56
C HIS A 41 -0.91 7.33 -2.99
N LYS A 42 -1.76 7.88 -3.87
CA LYS A 42 -1.82 7.52 -5.30
C LYS A 42 -1.39 8.69 -6.18
N PRO A 43 -0.08 8.93 -6.37
CA PRO A 43 0.42 10.10 -7.08
C PRO A 43 0.01 10.12 -8.56
N GLU A 44 -0.19 8.96 -9.19
CA GLU A 44 -0.70 8.91 -10.57
C GLU A 44 -2.11 9.48 -10.70
N LEU A 45 -2.98 9.31 -9.68
CA LEU A 45 -4.32 9.91 -9.71
C LEU A 45 -4.26 11.44 -9.68
N ASN A 46 -3.24 12.03 -9.06
CA ASN A 46 -3.02 13.47 -9.08
C ASN A 46 -2.69 13.97 -10.49
N ARG A 47 -1.97 13.17 -11.29
CA ARG A 47 -1.60 13.52 -12.68
C ARG A 47 -2.80 13.52 -13.62
N PHE A 48 -3.70 12.57 -13.44
CA PHE A 48 -4.93 12.43 -14.23
C PHE A 48 -6.12 13.17 -13.60
N HIS A 49 -5.90 14.02 -12.59
CA HIS A 49 -6.99 14.68 -11.89
C HIS A 49 -7.87 15.49 -12.86
N ASN A 50 -9.20 15.24 -12.83
CA ASN A 50 -10.19 15.82 -13.74
C ASN A 50 -10.04 15.48 -15.23
N THR A 51 -9.14 14.57 -15.60
CA THR A 51 -9.09 14.05 -16.98
C THR A 51 -10.07 12.90 -17.15
N GLU A 52 -10.45 12.64 -18.39
CA GLU A 52 -11.21 11.44 -18.72
C GLU A 52 -10.39 10.18 -18.37
N CYS A 53 -11.08 9.17 -17.82
CA CYS A 53 -10.44 7.91 -17.50
C CYS A 53 -9.94 7.24 -18.79
N PRO A 54 -8.65 6.83 -18.85
CA PRO A 54 -8.11 6.16 -20.02
C PRO A 54 -8.94 4.96 -20.44
N GLN A 55 -9.16 4.83 -21.75
CA GLN A 55 -10.05 3.83 -22.33
C GLN A 55 -9.61 2.39 -22.01
N GLU A 56 -8.31 2.17 -21.81
CA GLU A 56 -7.72 0.90 -21.33
C GLU A 56 -8.34 0.39 -20.01
N TYR A 57 -8.83 1.28 -19.14
CA TYR A 57 -9.46 0.91 -17.87
C TYR A 57 -10.96 0.65 -18.01
N LEU A 58 -11.57 1.07 -19.11
CA LEU A 58 -13.01 0.99 -19.37
C LEU A 58 -13.37 -0.15 -20.33
N GLU A 59 -12.47 -0.48 -21.27
CA GLU A 59 -12.69 -1.54 -22.27
C GLU A 59 -12.99 -2.89 -21.60
N GLY A 60 -14.06 -3.54 -22.07
CA GLY A 60 -14.49 -4.85 -21.59
C GLY A 60 -15.14 -4.86 -20.19
N LYS A 61 -15.28 -3.71 -19.51
CA LYS A 61 -15.87 -3.63 -18.17
C LYS A 61 -17.24 -2.97 -18.20
N ARG A 62 -18.23 -3.64 -17.61
CA ARG A 62 -19.57 -3.08 -17.40
C ARG A 62 -19.72 -2.62 -15.95
N PHE A 63 -19.66 -1.32 -15.74
CA PHE A 63 -19.90 -0.72 -14.43
C PHE A 63 -21.39 -0.52 -14.20
N ALA A 64 -21.91 -0.93 -13.04
CA ALA A 64 -23.35 -0.86 -12.75
C ALA A 64 -23.89 0.58 -12.64
N PHE A 65 -23.04 1.52 -12.22
CA PHE A 65 -23.45 2.90 -11.88
C PHE A 65 -22.78 3.98 -12.72
N ILE A 66 -21.75 3.64 -13.51
CA ILE A 66 -21.01 4.61 -14.32
C ILE A 66 -21.67 4.69 -15.69
N LYS A 67 -22.18 5.86 -16.05
CA LYS A 67 -22.71 6.18 -17.38
C LYS A 67 -21.72 7.06 -18.12
N GLY A 68 -21.31 6.65 -19.32
CA GLY A 68 -20.32 7.37 -20.12
C GLY A 68 -18.89 7.18 -19.62
N VAL A 69 -18.01 8.13 -19.97
CA VAL A 69 -16.60 8.13 -19.58
C VAL A 69 -16.44 8.88 -18.26
N PRO A 70 -16.13 8.20 -17.14
CA PRO A 70 -15.93 8.86 -15.86
C PRO A 70 -14.64 9.70 -15.88
N LYS A 71 -14.61 10.75 -15.08
CA LYS A 71 -13.38 11.51 -14.81
C LYS A 71 -12.60 10.85 -13.68
N VAL A 72 -11.28 10.92 -13.76
CA VAL A 72 -10.39 10.47 -12.67
C VAL A 72 -10.42 11.53 -11.56
N LEU A 73 -10.66 11.07 -10.33
CA LEU A 73 -10.63 11.90 -9.13
C LEU A 73 -9.41 11.52 -8.30
N ALA A 74 -8.68 12.55 -7.87
CA ALA A 74 -7.54 12.41 -6.98
C ALA A 74 -8.01 12.61 -5.54
N SER A 75 -7.21 12.15 -4.58
CA SER A 75 -7.49 12.50 -3.19
C SER A 75 -7.34 14.02 -3.03
N PRO A 76 -8.29 14.69 -2.34
CA PRO A 76 -8.20 16.14 -2.11
C PRO A 76 -7.18 16.49 -1.02
N TYR A 77 -6.64 15.50 -0.31
CA TYR A 77 -5.77 15.70 0.85
C TYR A 77 -4.29 15.59 0.47
N ALA A 78 -3.46 16.35 1.17
CA ALA A 78 -2.01 16.27 1.03
C ALA A 78 -1.44 15.04 1.75
N PHE A 79 -0.39 14.44 1.17
CA PHE A 79 0.36 13.34 1.78
C PHE A 79 1.81 13.74 2.01
N ALA A 80 2.36 13.39 3.16
CA ALA A 80 3.75 13.63 3.52
C ALA A 80 4.36 12.41 4.22
N ARG A 81 5.69 12.34 4.24
CA ARG A 81 6.42 11.29 4.98
C ARG A 81 6.56 11.69 6.45
N HIS A 82 6.17 10.79 7.34
CA HIS A 82 6.22 11.01 8.79
C HIS A 82 7.05 9.95 9.52
N GLY A 83 7.70 10.39 10.60
CA GLY A 83 8.45 9.54 11.53
C GLY A 83 9.71 8.89 10.93
N GLU A 84 10.35 8.06 11.73
CA GLU A 84 11.56 7.31 11.32
C GLU A 84 11.25 6.15 10.37
N SER A 85 9.98 5.69 10.32
CA SER A 85 9.54 4.66 9.39
C SER A 85 9.38 5.18 7.96
N GLY A 86 9.28 6.51 7.77
CA GLY A 86 9.12 7.14 6.46
C GLY A 86 7.79 6.86 5.77
N ALA A 87 6.76 6.43 6.51
CA ALA A 87 5.44 6.14 5.97
C ALA A 87 4.80 7.42 5.38
N GLU A 88 4.21 7.30 4.20
CA GLU A 88 3.45 8.37 3.58
C GLU A 88 2.02 8.36 4.13
N LEU A 89 1.66 9.42 4.85
CA LEU A 89 0.39 9.57 5.54
C LEU A 89 -0.27 10.86 5.08
N SER A 90 -1.60 10.83 5.05
CA SER A 90 -2.42 12.00 4.78
C SER A 90 -2.38 13.01 5.92
N GLU A 91 -2.57 14.29 5.61
CA GLU A 91 -2.67 15.39 6.58
C GLU A 91 -3.83 15.26 7.59
N LEU A 92 -4.72 14.28 7.39
CA LEU A 92 -5.84 14.00 8.27
C LEU A 92 -5.46 13.24 9.55
N LEU A 93 -4.16 12.93 9.74
CA LEU A 93 -3.61 12.23 10.91
C LEU A 93 -2.72 13.17 11.73
#